data_AF-A0AAN9SCL2-F1
#
_entry.id   AF-A0AAN9SCL2-F1
#
_cell.length_a   1.000
_cell.length_b   1.000
_cell.length_c   1.000
_cell.angle_alpha   90.00
_cell.angle_beta   90.00
_cell.angle_gamma   90.00
#
_symmetry.space_group_name_H-M   'P 1'
#
loop_
_entity.id
_entity.type
_entity.pdbx_description
1 polymer ?
#
loop_
_entity_poly.entity_id
_entity_poly.type
_entity_poly.pdbx_seq_one_letter_code
_entity_poly.pdbx_strand_id
1 'polypeptide(L)'
;MGQVLKALQSMNLSHDQLVGTISEDICNLKQLESIDLSSNLLCGEIPQSTSSLSFLGFLNLFFNNFTGKIPSATQFQGFTNLSYMGNYQLCGPPVTKIFLEDEKCHNTKPIEGEDDGDENDTSAVHSWFYMGLGTGFAMGFSGFWVPFSSTGLLILDFFTDYMT
;
A
#
# COMPACT_ATOMS: atom_id res chain seq x y z
N MET A 1 9.27 -45.52 14.23
CA MET A 1 10.62 -45.01 13.95
C MET A 1 10.47 -43.62 13.36
N GLY A 2 10.68 -42.56 14.14
CA GLY A 2 10.68 -41.18 13.65
C GLY A 2 11.89 -40.51 14.24
N GLN A 3 12.95 -40.32 13.44
CA GLN A 3 14.11 -39.58 13.90
C GLN A 3 13.68 -38.14 14.13
N VAL A 4 13.76 -37.72 15.39
CA VAL A 4 13.53 -36.35 15.79
C VAL A 4 14.66 -35.51 15.22
N LEU A 5 14.36 -34.53 14.36
CA LEU A 5 15.29 -33.56 13.78
C LEU A 5 15.82 -32.56 14.85
N LYS A 6 16.15 -33.04 16.05
CA LYS A 6 16.54 -32.23 17.22
C LYS A 6 17.87 -31.46 17.05
N ALA A 7 18.62 -31.75 16.00
CA ALA A 7 19.93 -31.15 15.70
C ALA A 7 19.95 -30.38 14.38
N LEU A 8 18.79 -30.09 13.78
CA LEU A 8 18.76 -29.29 12.56
C LEU A 8 19.12 -27.83 12.92
N GLN A 9 20.17 -27.31 12.30
CA GLN A 9 20.66 -25.94 12.49
C GLN A 9 20.33 -25.04 11.31
N SER A 10 20.33 -25.59 10.10
CA SER A 10 20.01 -24.84 8.89
C SER A 10 18.99 -25.61 8.06
N MET A 11 17.97 -24.90 7.61
CA MET A 11 16.94 -25.39 6.71
C MET A 11 16.85 -24.46 5.51
N ASN A 12 17.18 -24.96 4.33
CA ASN A 12 16.97 -24.26 3.07
C ASN A 12 16.04 -25.10 2.21
N LEU A 13 14.85 -24.57 1.96
CA LEU A 13 13.83 -25.14 1.08
C LEU A 13 13.34 -24.06 0.11
N SER A 14 14.24 -23.16 -0.29
CA SER A 14 13.91 -22.08 -1.21
C SER A 14 13.66 -22.60 -2.62
N HIS A 15 12.73 -21.97 -3.36
CA HIS A 15 12.42 -22.31 -4.75
C HIS A 15 11.86 -23.73 -5.00
N ASP A 16 11.25 -24.35 -3.99
CA ASP A 16 10.76 -25.74 -4.06
C ASP A 16 9.26 -25.85 -4.37
N GLN A 17 8.59 -24.75 -4.73
CA GLN A 17 7.14 -24.68 -4.99
C GLN A 17 6.28 -25.24 -3.85
N LEU A 18 6.77 -25.14 -2.61
CA LEU A 18 6.08 -25.65 -1.43
C LEU A 18 4.75 -24.92 -1.23
N VAL A 19 3.69 -25.68 -0.94
CA VAL A 19 2.33 -25.19 -0.69
C VAL A 19 1.89 -25.54 0.74
N GLY A 20 0.91 -24.80 1.26
CA GLY A 20 0.36 -25.01 2.60
C GLY A 20 0.87 -24.00 3.61
N THR A 21 0.79 -24.32 4.90
CA THR A 21 1.13 -23.42 6.01
C THR A 21 2.37 -23.90 6.76
N ILE A 22 3.00 -23.01 7.51
CA ILE A 22 4.08 -23.41 8.43
C ILE A 22 3.45 -24.19 9.60
N SER A 23 3.80 -25.47 9.73
CA SER A 23 3.38 -26.28 10.88
C SER A 23 4.04 -25.80 12.18
N GLU A 24 3.31 -25.87 13.29
CA GLU A 24 3.84 -25.60 14.65
C GLU A 24 4.98 -26.55 15.03
N ASP A 25 5.12 -27.70 14.35
CA ASP A 25 6.20 -28.64 14.59
C ASP A 25 7.59 -28.02 14.35
N ILE A 26 7.69 -27.00 13.49
CA ILE A 26 8.96 -26.31 13.26
C ILE A 26 9.48 -25.64 14.55
N CYS A 27 8.57 -25.29 15.45
CA CYS A 27 8.88 -24.69 16.75
C CYS A 27 9.57 -25.67 17.71
N ASN A 28 9.51 -26.98 17.44
CA ASN A 28 10.23 -28.00 18.22
C ASN A 28 11.73 -28.06 17.87
N LEU A 29 12.15 -27.43 16.77
CA LEU A 29 13.54 -27.39 16.32
C LEU A 29 14.31 -26.28 17.03
N LYS A 30 14.56 -26.45 18.33
CA LYS A 30 15.18 -25.41 19.17
C LYS A 30 16.59 -24.99 18.77
N GLN A 31 17.30 -25.82 18.01
CA GLN A 31 18.67 -25.54 17.56
C GLN A 31 18.75 -24.87 16.19
N LEU A 32 17.61 -24.48 15.62
CA LEU A 32 17.58 -23.91 14.29
C LEU A 32 18.14 -22.47 14.31
N GLU A 33 19.16 -22.25 13.50
CA GLU A 33 19.90 -20.99 13.36
C GLU A 33 19.56 -20.28 12.05
N SER A 34 19.17 -21.02 11.01
CA SER A 34 18.93 -20.47 9.68
C SER A 34 17.73 -21.13 9.00
N ILE A 35 16.79 -20.29 8.53
CA ILE A 35 15.63 -20.69 7.72
C ILE A 35 15.63 -19.89 6.42
N ASP A 36 15.65 -20.60 5.29
CA ASP A 36 15.29 -20.05 4.00
C ASP A 36 14.10 -20.82 3.41
N LEU A 37 12.96 -20.15 3.31
CA LEU A 37 11.74 -20.64 2.67
C LEU A 37 11.34 -19.77 1.48
N SER A 38 12.26 -18.95 0.97
CA SER A 38 11.94 -17.96 -0.04
C SER A 38 11.49 -18.58 -1.38
N SER A 39 10.72 -17.81 -2.14
CA SER A 39 10.23 -18.17 -3.47
C SER A 39 9.44 -19.48 -3.48
N ASN A 40 8.49 -19.61 -2.56
CA ASN A 40 7.55 -20.73 -2.48
C ASN A 40 6.10 -20.22 -2.57
N LEU A 41 5.14 -21.14 -2.47
CA LEU A 41 3.70 -20.87 -2.48
C LEU A 41 3.10 -21.09 -1.08
N LEU A 42 3.89 -20.89 -0.02
CA LEU A 42 3.45 -21.04 1.35
C LEU A 42 2.47 -19.91 1.70
N CYS A 43 1.47 -20.22 2.52
CA CYS A 43 0.36 -19.34 2.85
C CYS A 43 -0.03 -19.43 4.33
N GLY A 44 -0.98 -18.59 4.74
CA GLY A 44 -1.45 -18.52 6.12
C GLY A 44 -0.56 -17.70 7.04
N GLU A 45 -0.85 -17.74 8.33
CA GLU A 45 -0.12 -16.96 9.33
C GLU A 45 1.19 -17.63 9.75
N ILE A 46 2.16 -16.81 10.15
CA ILE A 46 3.37 -17.30 10.81
C ILE A 46 2.99 -17.62 12.27
N PRO A 47 3.11 -18.88 12.73
CA PRO A 47 2.67 -19.27 14.06
C PRO A 47 3.39 -18.46 15.15
N GLN A 48 2.67 -17.99 16.16
CA GLN A 48 3.29 -17.29 17.31
C GLN A 48 4.30 -18.18 18.04
N SER A 49 4.13 -19.49 17.97
CA SER A 49 5.04 -20.50 18.51
C SER A 49 6.46 -20.42 17.90
N THR A 50 6.64 -19.79 16.73
CA THR A 50 7.97 -19.54 16.13
C THR A 50 8.83 -18.61 16.98
N SER A 51 8.23 -17.86 17.90
CA SER A 51 8.92 -17.09 18.96
C SER A 51 9.86 -17.94 19.82
N SER A 52 9.64 -19.24 19.86
CA SER A 52 10.40 -20.17 20.69
C SER A 52 11.70 -20.66 20.05
N LEU A 53 12.06 -20.16 18.86
CA LEU A 53 13.27 -20.50 18.10
C LEU A 53 14.45 -19.57 18.47
N SER A 54 14.86 -19.57 19.73
CA SER A 54 15.79 -18.58 20.32
C SER A 54 17.21 -18.51 19.71
N PHE A 55 17.58 -19.42 18.82
CA PHE A 55 18.89 -19.44 18.13
C PHE A 55 18.82 -18.96 16.67
N LEU A 56 17.62 -18.72 16.13
CA LEU A 56 17.44 -18.24 14.77
C LEU A 56 18.15 -16.89 14.56
N GLY A 57 19.17 -16.91 13.71
CA GLY A 57 19.97 -15.75 13.30
C GLY A 57 19.78 -15.36 11.83
N PHE A 58 19.15 -16.23 11.02
CA PHE A 58 18.80 -15.92 9.64
C PHE A 58 17.39 -16.42 9.31
N LEU A 59 16.60 -15.54 8.70
CA LEU A 59 15.26 -15.85 8.21
C LEU A 59 15.06 -15.21 6.83
N ASN A 60 14.58 -16.00 5.89
CA ASN A 60 14.14 -15.52 4.59
C ASN A 60 12.79 -16.15 4.21
N LEU A 61 11.75 -15.33 4.14
CA LEU A 61 10.39 -15.68 3.74
C LEU A 61 9.99 -14.95 2.44
N PHE A 62 10.97 -14.38 1.73
CA PHE A 62 10.77 -13.59 0.53
C PHE A 62 9.89 -14.32 -0.47
N PHE A 63 8.98 -13.60 -1.12
CA PHE A 63 8.16 -14.09 -2.23
C PHE A 63 7.39 -15.39 -1.89
N ASN A 64 6.50 -15.26 -0.91
CA ASN A 64 5.50 -16.25 -0.52
C ASN A 64 4.12 -15.58 -0.42
N ASN A 65 3.13 -16.30 0.06
CA ASN A 65 1.76 -15.81 0.26
C ASN A 65 1.35 -15.79 1.74
N PHE A 66 2.29 -15.49 2.65
CA PHE A 66 2.00 -15.38 4.08
C PHE A 66 1.06 -14.21 4.40
N THR A 67 0.23 -14.41 5.41
CA THR A 67 -0.84 -13.51 5.82
C THR A 67 -0.73 -13.14 7.30
N GLY A 68 -1.43 -12.09 7.72
CA GLY A 68 -1.57 -11.71 9.12
C GLY A 68 -0.34 -10.99 9.69
N LYS A 69 -0.24 -10.98 11.02
CA LYS A 69 0.78 -10.20 11.74
C LYS A 69 2.07 -11.01 11.93
N ILE A 70 3.21 -10.39 11.66
CA ILE A 70 4.53 -10.93 12.01
C ILE A 70 4.59 -11.08 13.54
N PRO A 71 4.93 -12.28 14.07
CA PRO A 71 5.06 -12.50 15.49
C PRO A 71 5.96 -11.45 16.14
N SER A 72 5.51 -10.87 17.25
CA SER A 72 6.29 -9.89 18.02
C SER A 72 7.41 -10.54 18.85
N ALA A 73 8.00 -11.60 18.30
CA ALA A 73 9.15 -12.29 18.88
C ALA A 73 10.42 -11.47 18.67
N THR A 74 11.33 -11.52 19.65
CA THR A 74 12.58 -10.75 19.66
C THR A 74 13.44 -10.95 18.41
N GLN A 75 13.41 -12.13 17.77
CA GLN A 75 14.23 -12.43 16.60
C GLN A 75 13.56 -12.06 15.28
N PHE A 76 12.25 -12.34 15.14
CA PHE A 76 11.51 -12.04 13.90
C PHE A 76 11.46 -10.53 13.61
N GLN A 77 11.35 -9.73 14.67
CA GLN A 77 11.39 -8.26 14.58
C GLN A 77 12.79 -7.73 14.24
N GLY A 78 13.85 -8.51 14.48
CA GLY A 78 15.23 -8.12 14.22
C GLY A 78 15.71 -8.34 12.78
N PHE A 79 14.93 -9.07 11.96
CA PHE A 79 15.30 -9.33 10.56
C PHE A 79 14.97 -8.15 9.64
N THR A 80 15.65 -8.06 8.51
CA THR A 80 15.45 -6.99 7.54
C THR A 80 14.10 -7.13 6.84
N ASN A 81 13.48 -6.00 6.46
CA ASN A 81 12.24 -5.96 5.68
C ASN A 81 12.31 -6.82 4.39
N LEU A 82 13.49 -6.90 3.76
CA LEU A 82 13.74 -7.74 2.58
C LEU A 82 13.37 -9.22 2.79
N SER A 83 13.59 -9.76 4.00
CA SER A 83 13.24 -11.15 4.35
C SER A 83 11.74 -11.43 4.25
N TYR A 84 10.90 -10.40 4.26
CA TYR A 84 9.44 -10.52 4.27
C TYR A 84 8.80 -10.00 2.98
N MET A 85 9.57 -9.37 2.09
CA MET A 85 9.08 -8.76 0.87
C MET A 85 8.43 -9.80 -0.05
N GLY A 86 7.40 -9.38 -0.80
CA GLY A 86 6.63 -10.28 -1.66
C GLY A 86 5.44 -10.97 -0.97
N ASN A 87 5.31 -10.85 0.36
CA ASN A 87 4.11 -11.30 1.09
C ASN A 87 3.11 -10.14 1.23
N TYR A 88 2.12 -10.08 0.33
CA TYR A 88 1.24 -8.90 0.23
C TYR A 88 0.32 -8.72 1.44
N GLN A 89 -0.07 -9.80 2.10
CA GLN A 89 -1.01 -9.82 3.22
C GLN A 89 -0.32 -9.92 4.59
N LEU A 90 1.00 -9.76 4.64
CA LEU A 90 1.77 -9.76 5.88
C LEU A 90 1.92 -8.33 6.41
N CYS A 91 1.76 -8.13 7.72
CA CYS A 91 1.92 -6.83 8.37
C CYS A 91 2.50 -6.89 9.78
N GLY A 92 2.77 -5.73 10.36
CA GLY A 92 3.55 -5.55 11.58
C GLY A 92 5.03 -5.35 11.27
N PRO A 93 5.79 -4.75 12.21
CA PRO A 93 7.22 -4.59 12.02
C PRO A 93 7.88 -5.98 11.84
N PRO A 94 9.00 -6.07 11.09
CA PRO A 94 9.77 -4.98 10.47
C PRO A 94 9.20 -4.46 9.13
N VAL A 95 8.02 -4.92 8.72
CA VAL A 95 7.32 -4.41 7.52
C VAL A 95 6.52 -3.15 7.88
N THR A 96 6.44 -2.19 6.95
CA THR A 96 5.73 -0.90 7.12
C THR A 96 4.21 -1.00 6.98
N LYS A 97 3.64 -2.20 6.97
CA LYS A 97 2.19 -2.40 6.90
C LYS A 97 1.63 -2.55 8.31
N ILE A 98 0.51 -1.90 8.60
CA ILE A 98 -0.18 -1.99 9.91
C ILE A 98 -1.40 -2.90 9.77
N PHE A 99 -1.63 -3.74 10.78
CA PHE A 99 -2.85 -4.52 10.92
C PHE A 99 -3.92 -3.60 11.53
N LEU A 100 -4.94 -3.21 10.75
CA LEU A 100 -6.10 -2.48 11.27
C LEU A 100 -7.23 -3.49 11.55
N GLU A 101 -8.15 -3.13 12.43
CA GLU A 101 -9.21 -4.00 12.96
C GLU A 101 -10.17 -4.57 11.89
N ASP A 102 -10.05 -4.14 10.63
CA ASP A 102 -10.80 -4.64 9.45
C ASP A 102 -10.23 -5.95 8.84
N GLU A 103 -9.43 -6.72 9.60
CA GLU A 103 -8.78 -7.97 9.16
C GLU A 103 -7.87 -7.84 7.91
N LYS A 104 -7.47 -6.61 7.54
CA LYS A 104 -6.64 -6.35 6.36
C LYS A 104 -5.40 -5.53 6.73
N CYS A 105 -4.29 -5.85 6.07
CA CYS A 105 -3.05 -5.11 6.21
C CYS A 105 -3.11 -3.84 5.37
N HIS A 106 -3.02 -2.68 6.02
CA HIS A 106 -2.94 -1.38 5.34
C HIS A 106 -1.49 -0.96 5.17
N ASN A 107 -1.15 -0.42 4.00
CA ASN A 107 0.16 0.20 3.78
C ASN A 107 0.20 1.52 4.56
N THR A 108 1.21 1.75 5.41
CA THR A 108 1.46 3.12 5.86
C THR A 108 2.24 3.87 4.80
N LYS A 109 1.69 5.01 4.36
CA LYS A 109 2.45 6.03 3.65
C LYS A 109 3.48 6.59 4.65
N PRO A 110 4.75 6.83 4.26
CA PRO A 110 5.69 7.53 5.13
C PRO A 110 5.05 8.83 5.60
N ILE A 111 5.12 9.10 6.91
CA ILE A 111 4.64 10.36 7.48
C ILE A 111 5.59 11.46 6.99
N GLU A 112 5.26 12.05 5.86
CA GLU A 112 5.71 13.40 5.52
C GLU A 112 4.87 14.35 6.39
N GLY A 113 5.55 15.23 7.13
CA GLY A 113 4.88 16.21 7.96
C GLY A 113 4.03 17.18 7.14
N GLU A 114 3.03 17.72 7.83
CA GLU A 114 2.15 18.84 7.51
C GLU A 114 0.84 18.60 6.74
N ASP A 115 -0.21 18.96 7.49
CA ASP A 115 -1.51 19.52 7.16
C ASP A 115 -2.73 18.58 7.15
N ASP A 116 -3.65 18.87 8.07
CA ASP A 116 -4.94 18.24 8.26
C ASP A 116 -5.78 18.39 6.98
N GLY A 117 -6.12 17.27 6.35
CA GLY A 117 -6.97 17.26 5.16
C GLY A 117 -7.51 15.88 4.87
N ASP A 118 -8.82 15.74 5.13
CA ASP A 118 -9.70 14.58 5.00
C ASP A 118 -9.33 13.51 3.96
N GLU A 119 -9.64 12.28 4.36
CA GLU A 119 -9.78 11.07 3.55
C GLU A 119 -10.46 11.33 2.19
N ASN A 120 -9.76 10.98 1.10
CA ASN A 120 -10.47 10.43 -0.05
C ASN A 120 -9.55 9.51 -0.85
N ASP A 121 -9.93 8.24 -0.89
CA ASP A 121 -9.31 7.24 -1.75
C ASP A 121 -9.31 7.68 -3.21
N THR A 122 -8.19 7.41 -3.86
CA THR A 122 -7.88 7.84 -5.20
C THR A 122 -8.83 7.22 -6.22
N SER A 123 -9.84 7.98 -6.64
CA SER A 123 -10.54 7.77 -7.92
C SER A 123 -10.91 9.07 -8.66
N ALA A 124 -10.45 10.23 -8.17
CA ALA A 124 -10.79 11.52 -8.77
C ALA A 124 -9.75 12.06 -9.80
N VAL A 125 -8.72 11.29 -10.19
CA VAL A 125 -7.75 11.77 -11.21
C VAL A 125 -8.20 11.60 -12.66
N HIS A 126 -9.38 11.01 -12.91
CA HIS A 126 -9.95 10.94 -14.27
C HIS A 126 -11.27 11.72 -14.46
N SER A 127 -11.77 12.43 -13.45
CA SER A 127 -13.09 13.09 -13.53
C SER A 127 -13.05 14.57 -13.94
N TRP A 128 -11.87 15.18 -14.10
CA TRP A 128 -11.75 16.56 -14.58
C TRP A 128 -11.72 16.68 -16.11
N PHE A 129 -11.42 15.59 -16.83
CA PHE A 129 -11.58 15.55 -18.29
C PHE A 129 -13.05 15.40 -18.71
N TYR A 130 -13.88 14.71 -17.92
CA TYR A 130 -15.30 14.48 -18.25
C TYR A 130 -16.26 15.57 -17.79
N MET A 131 -15.80 16.52 -16.98
CA MET A 131 -16.53 17.76 -16.68
C MET A 131 -16.29 18.87 -17.72
N GLY A 132 -15.45 18.62 -18.73
CA GLY A 132 -15.08 19.58 -19.79
C GLY A 132 -15.74 19.35 -21.16
N LEU A 133 -16.59 18.33 -21.31
CA LEU A 133 -17.30 18.01 -22.57
C LEU A 133 -18.83 18.17 -22.47
N GLY A 134 -19.31 18.97 -21.52
CA GLY A 134 -20.75 19.15 -21.25
C GLY A 134 -21.30 20.57 -21.37
N THR A 135 -20.48 21.62 -21.26
CA THR A 135 -20.97 23.01 -21.33
C THR A 135 -20.20 23.79 -22.39
N GLY A 136 -20.67 23.68 -23.63
CA GLY A 136 -20.41 24.69 -24.63
C GLY A 136 -21.01 26.04 -24.22
N PHE A 137 -20.31 27.10 -24.62
CA PHE A 137 -20.85 28.40 -25.05
C PHE A 137 -21.75 29.19 -24.07
N ALA A 138 -21.14 30.09 -23.28
CA ALA A 138 -21.79 31.36 -22.93
C ALA A 138 -20.74 32.43 -22.53
N MET A 139 -20.62 33.44 -23.41
CA MET A 139 -20.20 34.83 -23.16
C MET A 139 -18.84 35.01 -22.46
N GLY A 140 -17.78 35.42 -23.16
CA GLY A 140 -17.70 36.79 -23.67
C GLY A 140 -16.81 37.61 -22.74
N PHE A 141 -15.52 37.62 -23.07
CA PHE A 141 -14.52 38.52 -22.51
C PHE A 141 -14.97 39.97 -22.74
N SER A 142 -15.25 40.73 -21.69
CA SER A 142 -15.04 42.19 -21.69
C SER A 142 -14.93 42.71 -20.26
N GLY A 143 -13.70 42.74 -19.76
CA GLY A 143 -13.33 43.69 -18.72
C GLY A 143 -13.14 45.06 -19.36
N PHE A 144 -13.95 46.05 -19.00
CA PHE A 144 -13.51 47.43 -18.90
C PHE A 144 -14.52 48.22 -18.05
N TRP A 145 -14.09 48.63 -16.86
CA TRP A 145 -14.83 49.49 -15.97
C TRP A 145 -14.43 50.93 -16.31
N VAL A 146 -15.33 51.72 -16.87
CA VAL A 146 -15.18 53.19 -16.95
C VAL A 146 -16.48 53.81 -16.47
N PRO A 147 -16.48 54.53 -15.34
CA PRO A 147 -17.60 55.37 -14.98
C PRO A 147 -17.36 56.74 -15.61
N PHE A 148 -18.12 57.11 -16.65
CA PHE A 148 -18.22 58.53 -16.99
C PHE A 148 -19.67 58.94 -17.24
N SER A 149 -20.06 59.83 -16.35
CA SER A 149 -21.30 60.59 -16.22
C SER A 149 -21.58 61.49 -17.43
N SER A 150 -22.88 61.65 -17.69
CA SER A 150 -23.56 62.77 -18.34
C SER A 150 -23.49 62.91 -19.87
N THR A 151 -24.64 62.65 -20.49
CA THR A 151 -25.25 63.39 -21.63
C THR A 151 -24.39 63.64 -22.87
N GLY A 152 -24.70 62.97 -23.98
CA GLY A 152 -24.05 63.26 -25.26
C GLY A 152 -24.63 62.51 -26.47
N LEU A 153 -25.91 62.73 -26.71
CA LEU A 153 -26.67 62.48 -27.94
C LEU A 153 -25.83 62.53 -29.25
N LEU A 154 -25.28 61.40 -29.74
CA LEU A 154 -24.78 61.23 -31.13
C LEU A 154 -24.72 59.74 -31.56
N ILE A 155 -25.67 58.88 -31.15
CA ILE A 155 -25.90 57.57 -31.78
C ILE A 155 -27.09 57.70 -32.74
N LEU A 156 -26.98 58.62 -33.69
CA LEU A 156 -27.98 58.84 -34.72
C LEU A 156 -27.43 58.67 -36.14
N ASP A 157 -26.23 58.13 -36.32
CA ASP A 157 -25.60 57.97 -37.65
C ASP A 157 -25.18 56.52 -38.01
N PHE A 158 -25.66 55.49 -37.30
CA PHE A 158 -25.68 54.10 -37.83
C PHE A 158 -27.10 53.67 -38.26
N PHE A 159 -27.79 54.66 -38.81
CA PHE A 159 -28.78 54.58 -39.86
C PHE A 159 -28.64 53.32 -40.76
N THR A 160 -29.79 52.70 -41.03
CA THR A 160 -30.24 52.42 -42.43
C THR A 160 -29.71 51.17 -43.14
N ASP A 161 -29.36 50.09 -42.44
CA ASP A 161 -29.07 48.80 -43.11
C ASP A 161 -29.81 47.58 -42.55
N TYR A 162 -30.79 47.78 -41.66
CA TYR A 162 -31.63 46.66 -41.17
C TYR A 162 -33.13 46.94 -41.37
N MET A 163 -33.49 47.38 -42.59
CA MET A 163 -34.86 47.52 -43.07
C MET A 163 -35.09 46.57 -44.26
N THR A 164 -35.79 45.44 -44.04
CA THR A 164 -36.86 44.90 -44.89
C THR A 164 -37.73 43.99 -44.03
#